data_AF-A0A1Q7VGC7-F1
#
_entry.id   AF-A0A1Q7VGC7-F1
#
_cell.length_a   1.000
_cell.length_b   1.000
_cell.length_c   1.000
_cell.angle_alpha   90.00
_cell.angle_beta   90.00
_cell.angle_gamma   90.00
#
_symmetry.space_group_name_H-M   'P 1'
#
loop_
_entity.id
_entity.type
_entity.pdbx_description
1 polymer ?
#
loop_
_entity_poly.entity_id
_entity_poly.type
_entity_poly.pdbx_seq_one_letter_code
_entity_poly.pdbx_strand_id
1 'polypeptide(L)' 'MRLRLFDPAAIPELRQHFHRSGFAIADDGERLVIRRPDAPNDEQERREIELHLQVWQTMHPEVRVEMT' A
#
# COMPACT_ATOMS: atom_id res chain seq x y z
N MET A 1 -4.69 -6.53 2.32
CA MET A 1 -5.40 -5.33 1.83
C MET A 1 -5.21 -5.13 0.32
N ARG A 2 -6.17 -4.57 -0.44
CA ARG A 2 -5.96 -4.20 -1.86
C ARG A 2 -5.92 -2.69 -2.05
N LEU A 3 -4.97 -2.22 -2.86
CA LEU A 3 -4.80 -0.82 -3.24
C LEU A 3 -4.94 -0.65 -4.74
N ARG A 4 -5.83 0.24 -5.16
CA ARG A 4 -5.94 0.69 -6.54
C ARG A 4 -5.33 2.08 -6.66
N LEU A 5 -4.34 2.22 -7.52
CA LEU A 5 -3.73 3.51 -7.87
C LEU A 5 -4.36 3.99 -9.17
N PHE A 6 -4.76 5.25 -9.21
CA PHE A 6 -5.28 5.87 -10.43
C PHE A 6 -4.17 6.46 -11.30
N ASP A 7 -2.98 6.64 -10.73
CA ASP A 7 -1.77 7.00 -11.45
C ASP A 7 -0.82 5.77 -11.52
N PRO A 8 -0.69 5.13 -12.70
CA PRO A 8 0.21 4.00 -12.88
C PRO A 8 1.70 4.36 -12.69
N ALA A 9 2.09 5.62 -12.90
CA ALA A 9 3.48 6.04 -12.77
C ALA A 9 3.96 6.00 -11.31
N ALA A 10 3.04 6.11 -10.34
CA ALA A 10 3.34 6.05 -8.91
C ALA A 10 3.50 4.62 -8.35
N ILE A 11 3.09 3.60 -9.12
CA ILE A 11 3.13 2.19 -8.68
C ILE A 11 4.53 1.73 -8.26
N PRO A 12 5.61 1.96 -9.04
CA PRO A 12 6.94 1.50 -8.67
C PRO A 12 7.44 2.10 -7.36
N GLU A 13 7.14 3.38 -7.12
CA GLU A 13 7.56 4.06 -5.90
C GLU A 13 6.76 3.59 -4.67
N LEU A 14 5.44 3.47 -4.78
CA LEU A 14 4.62 2.94 -3.69
C LEU A 14 5.04 1.52 -3.32
N ARG A 15 5.37 0.68 -4.31
CA ARG A 15 5.94 -0.65 -4.08
C ARG A 15 7.22 -0.58 -3.26
N GLN A 16 8.13 0.32 -3.63
CA GLN A 16 9.38 0.51 -2.91
C GLN A 16 9.16 0.98 -1.47
N HIS A 17 8.22 1.89 -1.23
CA HIS A 17 7.87 2.38 0.11
C HIS A 17 7.40 1.26 1.05
N PHE A 18 6.45 0.44 0.59
CA PHE A 18 5.96 -0.70 1.35
C PHE A 18 7.03 -1.77 1.56
N HIS A 19 7.82 -2.08 0.53
CA HIS A 19 8.90 -3.06 0.64
C HIS A 19 9.98 -2.62 1.66
N ARG A 20 10.37 -1.34 1.66
CA ARG A 20 11.31 -0.79 2.65
C ARG A 20 10.78 -0.87 4.09
N SER A 21 9.46 -0.91 4.23
CA SER A 21 8.78 -1.03 5.53
C SER A 21 8.48 -2.49 5.91
N GLY A 22 8.92 -3.46 5.11
CA GLY A 22 8.76 -4.90 5.38
C GLY A 22 7.36 -5.46 5.06
N PHE A 23 6.61 -4.81 4.16
CA PHE A 23 5.35 -5.37 3.66
C PHE A 23 5.61 -6.26 2.46
N ALA A 24 4.81 -7.32 2.34
CA ALA A 24 4.77 -8.14 1.14
C ALA A 24 3.78 -7.56 0.14
N ILE A 25 4.14 -7.58 -1.14
CA ILE A 25 3.36 -6.99 -2.22
C ILE A 25 3.19 -8.01 -3.33
N ALA A 26 1.95 -8.20 -3.75
CA ALA A 26 1.59 -8.95 -4.95
C ALA A 26 0.72 -8.10 -5.88
N ASP A 27 0.59 -8.56 -7.12
CA ASP A 27 -0.24 -7.94 -8.15
C ASP A 27 -1.44 -8.85 -8.41
N ASP A 28 -2.65 -8.29 -8.45
CA ASP A 28 -3.87 -9.03 -8.86
C ASP A 28 -4.40 -8.59 -10.25
N GLY A 29 -3.57 -7.88 -11.01
CA GLY A 29 -3.84 -7.39 -12.36
C GLY A 29 -4.17 -5.91 -12.38
N GLU A 30 -5.13 -5.49 -11.55
CA GLU A 30 -5.56 -4.08 -11.47
C GLU A 30 -5.17 -3.40 -10.15
N ARG A 31 -4.81 -4.18 -9.13
CA ARG A 31 -4.55 -3.69 -7.78
C ARG A 31 -3.28 -4.30 -7.21
N LEU A 32 -2.70 -3.56 -6.28
CA LEU A 32 -1.63 -4.07 -5.43
C LEU A 32 -2.26 -4.75 -4.21
N VAL A 33 -1.90 -6.00 -3.99
CA VAL A 33 -2.24 -6.74 -2.76
C VAL A 33 -1.11 -6.51 -1.77
N ILE A 34 -1.39 -5.75 -0.71
CA ILE A 34 -0.43 -5.46 0.36
C ILE A 34 -0.74 -6.35 1.55
N ARG A 35 0.31 -6.98 2.11
CA ARG A 35 0.24 -7.84 3.29
C ARG A 35 1.30 -7.47 4.30
N ARG A 36 0.98 -7.64 5.59
CA ARG A 36 1.90 -7.50 6.71
C ARG A 36 2.10 -8.89 7.35
N PRO A 37 3.15 -9.63 6.99
CA PRO A 37 3.34 -11.01 7.44
C PRO A 37 3.35 -11.18 8.95
N ASP A 38 3.85 -10.17 9.67
CA ASP A 38 4.00 -10.18 11.13
C ASP A 38 2.80 -9.58 11.88
N ALA A 39 1.72 -9.21 11.17
CA ALA A 39 0.54 -8.66 11.82
C ALA A 39 -0.21 -9.77 12.59
N PRO A 40 -0.59 -9.53 13.86
CA PRO A 40 -1.27 -10.52 14.69
C PRO A 40 -2.70 -10.83 14.24
N ASN A 41 -3.34 -9.92 13.49
CA ASN A 41 -4.68 -10.08 12.93
C ASN A 41 -4.90 -9.11 11.74
N ASP A 42 -6.01 -9.31 11.03
CA ASP A 42 -6.36 -8.52 9.84
C ASP A 42 -6.63 -7.03 10.14
N GLU A 43 -7.14 -6.71 11.34
CA GLU A 43 -7.39 -5.32 11.75
C GLU A 43 -6.07 -4.56 11.94
N GLN A 44 -5.09 -5.20 12.57
CA GLN A 44 -3.75 -4.64 12.76
C GLN A 44 -3.00 -4.54 11.42
N GLU A 45 -3.11 -5.55 10.54
CA GLU A 45 -2.59 -5.46 9.16
C GLU A 45 -3.16 -4.23 8.46
N ARG A 46 -4.50 -4.07 8.49
CA ARG A 46 -5.18 -2.94 7.87
C ARG A 46 -4.67 -1.60 8.41
N ARG A 47 -4.62 -1.45 9.74
CA ARG A 47 -4.19 -0.20 10.38
C ARG A 47 -2.75 0.16 10.04
N GLU A 48 -1.85 -0.82 10.01
CA GLU A 48 -0.45 -0.59 9.61
C GLU A 48 -0.34 -0.16 8.14
N ILE A 49 -1.10 -0.81 7.26
CA ILE A 49 -1.15 -0.44 5.83
C ILE A 49 -1.69 0.99 5.65
N GLU A 50 -2.77 1.35 6.36
CA GLU A 50 -3.36 2.69 6.35
C GLU A 50 -2.36 3.76 6.79
N LEU A 51 -1.63 3.52 7.90
CA LEU A 51 -0.62 4.45 8.41
C LEU A 51 0.52 4.67 7.39
N HIS A 52 1.06 3.60 6.83
CA HIS A 52 2.14 3.70 5.84
C HIS A 52 1.65 4.36 4.54
N LEU A 53 0.42 4.11 4.13
CA LEU A 53 -0.19 4.77 2.98
C LEU A 53 -0.35 6.28 3.21
N GLN A 54 -0.81 6.69 4.39
CA GLN A 54 -0.97 8.10 4.74
C GLN A 54 0.38 8.85 4.74
N VAL A 55 1.44 8.24 5.28
CA VAL A 55 2.79 8.82 5.22
C VAL A 55 3.23 9.04 3.78
N TRP A 56 3.03 8.03 2.93
CA TRP A 56 3.40 8.13 1.53
C TRP A 56 2.59 9.18 0.77
N GLN A 57 1.27 9.25 1.01
CA GLN A 57 0.39 10.26 0.41
C GLN A 57 0.70 11.70 0.85
N THR A 58 1.34 11.87 2.02
CA THR A 58 1.81 13.21 2.44
C THR A 58 2.92 13.72 1.52
N MET A 59 3.74 12.83 0.97
CA MET A 59 4.78 13.17 -0.01
C MET A 59 4.27 13.20 -1.46
N HIS A 60 3.13 12.56 -1.72
CA HIS A 60 2.51 12.41 -3.05
C HIS A 60 1.03 12.84 -3.02
N PRO A 61 0.73 14.10 -2.68
CA PRO A 61 -0.64 14.56 -2.46
C PRO A 61 -1.53 14.50 -3.71
N GLU A 62 -0.95 14.49 -4.90
CA GLU A 62 -1.63 14.38 -6.19
C GLU A 62 -2.03 12.94 -6.53
N VAL A 63 -1.43 11.94 -5.90
CA VAL A 63 -1.70 10.54 -6.22
C VAL A 63 -2.93 10.04 -5.50
N ARG A 64 -3.98 9.78 -6.27
CA ARG A 64 -5.20 9.16 -5.76
C ARG A 64 -5.01 7.66 -5.58
N VAL A 65 -5.32 7.17 -4.38
CA VAL A 65 -5.32 5.74 -4.04
C VAL A 65 -6.68 5.38 -3.41
N GLU A 66 -7.24 4.25 -3.83
CA GLU A 66 -8.42 3.64 -3.21
C GLU A 66 -8.02 2.33 -2.52
N MET A 67 -8.54 2.10 -1.32
CA MET A 67 -8.25 0.91 -0.52
C MET A 67 -9.51 0.09 -0.27
N THR A 68 -9.43 -1.22 -0.53
CA THR A 68 -10.55 -2.18 -0.46
C THR A 68 -10.16 -3.51 0.16
#